data_AF-S8E9I3-F1
#
_entry.id   AF-S8E9I3-F1
#
_cell.length_a   1.000
_cell.length_b   1.000
_cell.length_c   1.000
_cell.angle_alpha   90.00
_cell.angle_beta   90.00
_cell.angle_gamma   90.00
#
_symmetry.space_group_name_H-M   'P 1'
#
loop_
_entity.id
_entity.type
_entity.pdbx_description
1 polymer ?
#
loop_
_entity_poly.entity_id
_entity_poly.type
_entity_poly.pdbx_seq_one_letter_code
_entity_poly.pdbx_strand_id
1 'polypeptide(L)'
;SDDDDVIFESPLVEALRQRILEQLNDMEAAFSLKLAPSAALQKALLLARVAVGIISTPAEGDESVQMCTICGHEKLASMMLTIKCSHRFCSHCMKTYVETKLQSSQLPIRCPQSVSGCRHFVSASECKAFLTVASYGSLEKALAEPKLIC
;
A
#
# COMPACT_ATOMS: atom_id res chain seq x y z
N SER A 1 60.63 -28.19 39.57
CA SER A 1 60.30 -26.80 39.85
C SER A 1 59.11 -26.47 39.01
N ASP A 2 57.91 -26.53 39.59
CA ASP A 2 57.37 -25.42 40.41
C ASP A 2 57.12 -24.25 39.42
N ASP A 3 55.91 -23.75 39.20
CA ASP A 3 54.88 -23.46 40.18
C ASP A 3 53.48 -23.33 39.57
N ASP A 4 52.52 -23.72 40.40
CA ASP A 4 51.12 -23.34 40.42
C ASP A 4 50.86 -21.82 40.43
N ASP A 5 49.71 -21.41 39.89
CA ASP A 5 48.63 -20.64 40.56
C ASP A 5 47.74 -19.99 39.47
N VAL A 6 46.52 -20.47 39.21
CA VAL A 6 45.27 -20.12 39.93
C VAL A 6 45.12 -18.58 39.94
N ILE A 7 44.20 -18.00 39.15
CA ILE A 7 42.76 -17.94 39.40
C ILE A 7 42.07 -17.97 38.03
N PHE A 8 41.28 -19.01 37.76
CA PHE A 8 39.85 -19.05 38.08
C PHE A 8 38.96 -18.25 37.12
N GLU A 9 39.19 -18.47 35.84
CA GLU A 9 38.13 -18.64 34.85
C GLU A 9 38.59 -19.80 33.98
N SER A 10 37.77 -20.84 33.83
CA SER A 10 38.14 -21.95 32.93
C SER A 10 38.46 -21.34 31.57
N PRO A 11 39.61 -21.66 30.93
CA PRO A 11 40.00 -21.03 29.66
C PRO A 11 38.94 -21.17 28.59
N LEU A 12 38.15 -22.24 28.66
CA LEU A 12 37.00 -22.46 27.79
C LEU A 12 35.87 -21.47 28.07
N VAL A 13 35.61 -21.15 29.34
CA VAL A 13 34.57 -20.20 29.75
C VAL A 13 34.97 -18.78 29.35
N GLU A 14 36.23 -18.39 29.51
CA GLU A 14 36.67 -17.05 29.13
C GLU A 14 36.76 -16.89 27.60
N ALA A 15 37.22 -17.92 26.88
CA ALA A 15 37.19 -17.92 25.43
C ALA A 15 35.75 -17.91 24.87
N LEU A 16 34.82 -18.59 25.54
CA LEU A 16 33.41 -18.57 25.16
C LEU A 16 32.79 -17.20 25.45
N ARG A 17 33.10 -16.59 26.59
CA ARG A 17 32.64 -15.25 26.97
C ARG A 17 33.14 -14.20 25.99
N GLN A 18 34.43 -14.23 25.64
CA GLN A 18 34.99 -13.31 24.64
C GLN A 18 34.36 -13.50 23.26
N ARG A 19 34.16 -14.74 22.83
CA ARG A 19 33.57 -15.01 21.51
C ARG A 19 32.09 -14.61 21.42
N ILE A 20 31.34 -14.72 22.52
CA ILE A 20 29.97 -14.21 22.61
C ILE A 20 29.97 -12.68 22.59
N LEU A 21 30.87 -12.03 23.33
CA LEU A 21 30.97 -10.56 23.35
C LEU A 21 31.39 -9.98 22.00
N GLU A 22 32.30 -10.63 21.27
CA GLU A 22 32.67 -10.25 19.90
C GLU A 22 31.49 -10.39 18.94
N GLN A 23 30.75 -11.50 19.00
CA GLN A 23 29.58 -11.68 18.13
C GLN A 23 28.43 -10.73 18.45
N LEU A 24 28.22 -10.39 19.73
CA LEU A 24 27.20 -9.43 20.12
C LEU A 24 27.58 -8.00 19.72
N ASN A 25 28.85 -7.61 19.88
CA ASN A 25 29.33 -6.30 19.44
C ASN A 25 29.34 -6.19 17.91
N ASP A 26 29.72 -7.25 17.18
CA ASP A 26 29.62 -7.27 15.72
C ASP A 26 28.16 -7.18 15.25
N MET A 27 27.22 -7.82 15.96
CA MET A 27 25.78 -7.69 15.67
C MET A 27 25.23 -6.29 16.00
N GLU A 28 25.61 -5.70 17.14
CA GLU A 28 25.15 -4.36 17.55
C GLU A 28 25.78 -3.24 16.71
N ALA A 29 27.02 -3.40 16.25
CA ALA A 29 27.67 -2.49 15.32
C ALA A 29 27.13 -2.63 13.88
N ALA A 30 26.80 -3.85 13.44
CA ALA A 30 26.28 -4.09 12.09
C ALA A 30 24.78 -3.79 11.93
N PHE A 31 23.97 -3.87 12.99
CA PHE A 31 22.53 -3.68 12.92
C PHE A 31 22.08 -2.31 13.40
N SER A 32 22.27 -1.28 12.56
CA SER A 32 21.74 0.06 12.85
C SER A 32 20.32 0.23 12.27
N LEU A 33 19.27 0.01 13.09
CA LEU A 33 17.90 0.41 12.73
C LEU A 33 17.70 1.91 12.96
N LYS A 34 17.74 2.71 11.89
CA LYS A 34 17.35 4.13 11.97
C LYS A 34 15.83 4.28 11.81
N LEU A 35 15.13 4.64 12.89
CA LEU A 35 13.69 4.95 12.94
C LEU A 35 13.39 6.27 12.20
N ALA A 36 12.52 6.22 11.20
CA ALA A 36 12.15 7.37 10.36
C ALA A 36 11.33 8.44 11.14
N PRO A 37 11.50 9.75 10.85
CA PRO A 37 10.64 10.81 11.38
C PRO A 37 9.21 10.76 10.82
N SER A 38 8.21 11.07 11.65
CA SER A 38 6.83 10.55 11.52
C SER A 38 5.70 11.61 11.38
N ALA A 39 6.01 12.90 11.15
CA ALA A 39 5.15 13.71 10.25
C ALA A 39 5.13 13.12 8.83
N ALA A 40 6.10 12.27 8.60
CA ALA A 40 7.05 12.58 7.57
C ALA A 40 7.18 11.41 6.60
N LEU A 41 7.07 10.17 7.07
CA LEU A 41 6.38 9.21 6.22
C LEU A 41 4.96 9.70 6.04
N GLN A 42 4.35 10.03 7.16
CA GLN A 42 3.03 9.58 7.28
C GLN A 42 2.18 10.26 8.38
N LYS A 43 2.02 11.59 8.29
CA LYS A 43 0.69 12.22 8.19
C LYS A 43 -0.02 11.56 6.99
N ALA A 44 -0.44 10.32 7.20
CA ALA A 44 -0.03 9.18 6.39
C ALA A 44 0.46 9.29 4.92
N LEU A 45 -0.17 8.92 3.85
CA LEU A 45 -1.47 8.37 3.77
C LEU A 45 -2.52 9.28 4.41
N LEU A 46 -2.31 10.55 4.83
CA LEU A 46 -3.20 11.28 5.79
C LEU A 46 -4.68 10.95 5.60
N LEU A 47 -5.34 10.27 6.53
CA LEU A 47 -4.79 9.21 7.37
C LEU A 47 -5.43 7.90 6.92
N ALA A 48 -4.61 7.03 6.33
CA ALA A 48 -4.98 5.92 5.45
C ALA A 48 -5.90 6.28 4.27
N ARG A 49 -5.85 7.55 3.84
CA ARG A 49 -6.68 8.19 2.84
C ARG A 49 -8.05 8.49 3.47
N VAL A 50 -7.98 9.26 4.56
CA VAL A 50 -8.94 9.34 5.70
C VAL A 50 -9.93 8.19 5.64
N ALA A 51 -9.36 7.09 6.14
CA ALA A 51 -9.92 5.77 6.41
C ALA A 51 -10.89 5.28 5.33
N VAL A 52 -10.34 5.07 4.13
CA VAL A 52 -10.99 4.34 3.03
C VAL A 52 -12.12 5.13 2.36
N GLY A 53 -12.33 6.40 2.76
CA GLY A 53 -13.06 7.38 1.97
C GLY A 53 -12.25 8.03 0.84
N ILE A 54 -10.93 7.74 0.73
CA ILE A 54 -9.93 8.24 -0.23
C ILE A 54 -10.35 9.53 -1.00
N ILE A 55 -10.41 10.75 -0.45
CA ILE A 55 -10.52 11.28 0.91
C ILE A 55 -11.36 12.59 0.81
N SER A 56 -11.53 13.37 1.89
CA SER A 56 -12.53 14.41 2.17
C SER A 56 -12.44 14.93 3.61
N THR A 57 -11.71 15.99 3.94
CA THR A 57 -11.84 16.69 5.25
C THR A 57 -11.87 18.23 5.08
N PRO A 58 -13.00 18.92 5.37
CA PRO A 58 -13.15 20.39 5.28
C PRO A 58 -13.03 21.11 6.65
N ALA A 59 -12.63 22.39 6.65
CA ALA A 59 -12.99 23.35 7.72
C ALA A 59 -12.92 24.81 7.22
N GLU A 60 -14.12 25.41 7.01
CA GLU A 60 -14.42 26.82 6.63
C GLU A 60 -14.08 27.23 5.17
N GLY A 61 -15.07 27.07 4.26
CA GLY A 61 -15.07 27.63 2.89
C GLY A 61 -15.60 26.67 1.81
N ASP A 62 -16.56 27.14 1.01
CA ASP A 62 -17.35 26.46 -0.04
C ASP A 62 -16.62 25.34 -0.82
N GLU A 63 -16.99 24.06 -0.59
CA GLU A 63 -16.46 22.92 -1.33
C GLU A 63 -17.36 22.55 -2.51
N SER A 64 -16.81 22.54 -3.74
CA SER A 64 -17.56 22.11 -4.94
C SER A 64 -17.96 20.63 -4.86
N VAL A 65 -19.26 20.35 -5.05
CA VAL A 65 -19.82 18.99 -5.15
C VAL A 65 -20.00 18.56 -6.61
N GLN A 66 -19.97 17.24 -6.84
CA GLN A 66 -20.19 16.63 -8.15
C GLN A 66 -20.98 15.33 -8.02
N MET A 67 -21.80 15.01 -9.01
CA MET A 67 -22.62 13.80 -9.03
C MET A 67 -21.84 12.60 -9.58
N CYS A 68 -21.83 11.48 -8.86
CA CYS A 68 -21.29 10.22 -9.35
C CYS A 68 -22.31 9.50 -10.25
N THR A 69 -21.97 9.23 -11.51
CA THR A 69 -22.89 8.57 -12.47
C THR A 69 -23.16 7.09 -12.17
N ILE A 70 -22.37 6.45 -11.29
CA ILE A 70 -22.58 5.05 -10.90
C ILE A 70 -23.60 4.93 -9.77
N CYS A 71 -23.45 5.71 -8.70
CA CYS A 71 -24.35 5.63 -7.54
C CYS A 71 -25.42 6.73 -7.49
N GLY A 72 -25.35 7.75 -8.35
CA GLY A 72 -26.32 8.85 -8.41
C GLY A 72 -26.24 9.87 -7.27
N HIS A 73 -25.22 9.80 -6.42
CA HIS A 73 -25.09 10.68 -5.26
C HIS A 73 -24.06 11.78 -5.48
N GLU A 74 -24.30 12.94 -4.88
CA GLU A 74 -23.32 14.02 -4.77
C GLU A 74 -22.15 13.61 -3.88
N LYS A 75 -20.96 14.04 -4.30
CA LYS A 75 -19.68 13.78 -3.65
C LYS A 75 -18.84 15.03 -3.70
N LEU A 76 -18.04 15.23 -2.67
CA LEU A 76 -17.02 16.27 -2.67
C LEU A 76 -16.08 16.04 -3.86
N ALA A 77 -15.65 17.10 -4.53
CA ALA A 77 -14.77 17.00 -5.70
C ALA A 77 -13.48 16.21 -5.40
N SER A 78 -13.00 16.26 -4.16
CA SER A 78 -11.88 15.51 -3.61
C SER A 78 -12.11 14.00 -3.45
N MET A 79 -13.37 13.55 -3.40
CA MET A 79 -13.76 12.13 -3.45
C MET A 79 -14.02 11.63 -4.88
N MET A 80 -13.86 12.49 -5.89
CA MET A 80 -14.12 12.17 -7.29
C MET A 80 -12.81 11.90 -8.03
N LEU A 81 -12.73 10.72 -8.63
CA LEU A 81 -11.64 10.30 -9.50
C LEU A 81 -11.91 10.73 -10.93
N THR A 82 -10.87 11.19 -11.62
CA THR A 82 -10.91 11.40 -13.08
C THR A 82 -10.07 10.33 -13.75
N ILE A 83 -10.71 9.56 -14.62
CA ILE A 83 -10.03 8.58 -15.47
C ILE A 83 -9.43 9.31 -16.66
N LYS A 84 -8.39 8.77 -17.30
CA LYS A 84 -7.76 9.37 -18.48
C LYS A 84 -8.72 9.65 -19.64
N CYS A 85 -9.85 8.95 -19.70
CA CYS A 85 -10.94 9.23 -20.65
C CYS A 85 -11.85 10.41 -20.23
N SER A 86 -11.46 11.21 -19.24
CA SER A 86 -12.19 12.36 -18.68
C SER A 86 -13.49 12.04 -17.93
N HIS A 87 -13.92 10.78 -17.87
CA HIS A 87 -15.06 10.38 -17.05
C HIS A 87 -14.71 10.38 -15.56
N ARG A 88 -15.68 10.80 -14.74
CA ARG A 88 -15.51 11.01 -13.31
C ARG A 88 -16.43 10.11 -12.49
N PHE A 89 -15.88 9.51 -11.44
CA PHE A 89 -16.59 8.59 -10.55
C PHE A 89 -16.09 8.75 -9.12
N CYS A 90 -16.93 8.47 -8.13
CA CYS A 90 -16.45 8.50 -6.76
C CYS A 90 -15.48 7.34 -6.47
N SER A 91 -14.52 7.57 -5.58
CA SER A 91 -13.49 6.58 -5.22
C SER A 91 -14.07 5.24 -4.79
N HIS A 92 -15.20 5.25 -4.07
CA HIS A 92 -15.88 4.04 -3.61
C HIS A 92 -16.43 3.19 -4.75
N CYS A 93 -17.22 3.79 -5.65
CA CYS A 93 -17.81 3.05 -6.77
C CYS A 93 -16.74 2.44 -7.67
N MET A 94 -15.65 3.16 -7.91
CA MET A 94 -14.59 2.63 -8.75
C MET A 94 -13.85 1.48 -8.08
N LYS A 95 -13.59 1.55 -6.77
CA LYS A 95 -13.01 0.42 -6.00
C LYS A 95 -13.89 -0.82 -6.12
N THR A 96 -15.19 -0.72 -5.80
CA THR A 96 -16.13 -1.85 -5.87
C THR A 96 -16.24 -2.41 -7.27
N TYR A 97 -16.33 -1.54 -8.29
CA TYR A 97 -16.38 -1.97 -9.69
C TYR A 97 -15.17 -2.83 -10.07
N VAL A 98 -13.96 -2.37 -9.72
CA VAL A 98 -12.73 -3.13 -10.00
C VAL A 98 -12.70 -4.45 -9.24
N GLU A 99 -13.08 -4.47 -7.96
CA GLU A 99 -13.11 -5.69 -7.15
C GLU A 99 -14.11 -6.73 -7.71
N THR A 100 -15.29 -6.32 -8.16
CA THR A 100 -16.26 -7.21 -8.84
C THR A 100 -15.72 -7.74 -10.18
N LYS A 101 -15.02 -6.91 -10.96
CA LYS A 101 -14.40 -7.37 -12.22
C LYS A 101 -13.27 -8.37 -11.97
N LEU A 102 -12.52 -8.21 -10.89
CA LEU A 102 -11.51 -9.17 -10.45
C LEU A 102 -12.15 -10.50 -10.02
N GLN A 103 -13.19 -10.47 -9.19
CA GLN A 103 -13.89 -11.67 -8.73
C GLN A 103 -14.54 -12.48 -9.87
N SER A 104 -14.95 -11.80 -10.95
CA SER A 104 -15.57 -12.42 -12.12
C SER A 104 -14.60 -12.71 -13.26
N SER A 105 -13.29 -12.53 -13.04
CA SER A 105 -12.24 -12.70 -14.07
C SER A 105 -12.46 -11.87 -15.35
N GLN A 106 -13.15 -10.73 -15.24
CA GLN A 106 -13.47 -9.84 -16.36
C GLN A 106 -12.37 -8.79 -16.57
N LEU A 107 -11.19 -9.26 -16.95
CA LEU A 107 -10.04 -8.43 -17.30
C LEU A 107 -9.83 -8.41 -18.82
N PRO A 108 -9.36 -7.29 -19.42
CA PRO A 108 -9.01 -6.01 -18.79
C PRO A 108 -10.23 -5.14 -18.43
N ILE A 109 -10.04 -4.23 -17.46
CA ILE A 109 -11.11 -3.40 -16.90
C ILE A 109 -11.44 -2.23 -17.86
N ARG A 110 -12.71 -2.12 -18.28
CA ARG A 110 -13.22 -1.01 -19.10
C ARG A 110 -13.73 0.14 -18.23
N CYS A 111 -13.80 1.35 -18.79
CA CYS A 111 -14.50 2.47 -18.16
C CYS A 111 -15.99 2.12 -17.92
N PRO A 112 -16.56 2.42 -16.74
CA PRO A 112 -17.98 2.18 -16.46
C PRO A 112 -18.97 2.96 -17.35
N GLN A 113 -18.53 4.04 -18.00
CA GLN A 113 -19.40 4.87 -18.85
C GLN A 113 -19.71 4.16 -20.18
N SER A 114 -20.77 3.36 -20.23
CA SER A 114 -21.21 2.66 -21.44
C SER A 114 -22.09 3.52 -22.36
N VAL A 115 -22.83 4.49 -21.82
CA VAL A 115 -23.83 5.29 -22.55
C VAL A 115 -23.20 6.16 -23.64
N SER A 116 -21.97 6.64 -23.44
CA SER A 116 -21.24 7.47 -24.42
C SER A 116 -20.41 6.65 -25.42
N GLY A 117 -20.50 5.32 -25.39
CA GLY A 117 -19.66 4.45 -26.23
C GLY A 117 -18.17 4.48 -25.86
N CYS A 118 -17.83 4.81 -24.62
CA CYS A 118 -16.44 4.89 -24.17
C CYS A 118 -15.74 3.52 -24.27
N ARG A 119 -14.63 3.47 -25.00
CA ARG A 119 -13.83 2.24 -25.20
C ARG A 119 -12.56 2.18 -24.35
N HIS A 120 -12.39 3.12 -23.42
CA HIS A 120 -11.17 3.22 -22.63
C HIS A 120 -11.02 2.03 -21.66
N PHE A 121 -9.79 1.56 -21.50
CA PHE A 121 -9.40 0.57 -20.49
C PHE A 121 -8.66 1.26 -19.35
N VAL A 122 -9.09 1.01 -18.12
CA VAL A 122 -8.48 1.58 -16.91
C VAL A 122 -7.16 0.87 -16.64
N SER A 123 -6.04 1.59 -16.62
CA SER A 123 -4.72 0.98 -16.39
C SER A 123 -4.47 0.63 -14.93
N ALA A 124 -3.59 -0.34 -14.65
CA ALA A 124 -3.21 -0.68 -13.27
C ALA A 124 -2.68 0.54 -12.49
N SER A 125 -1.91 1.40 -13.14
CA SER A 125 -1.44 2.66 -12.54
C SER A 125 -2.57 3.62 -12.13
N GLU A 126 -3.69 3.67 -12.88
CA GLU A 126 -4.88 4.43 -12.46
C GLU A 126 -5.56 3.76 -11.26
N CYS A 127 -5.60 2.42 -11.23
CA CYS A 127 -6.15 1.66 -10.11
C CYS A 127 -5.39 1.86 -8.80
N LYS A 128 -4.08 2.06 -8.85
CA LYS A 128 -3.25 2.33 -7.66
C LYS A 128 -3.74 3.56 -6.86
N ALA A 129 -4.36 4.53 -7.55
CA ALA A 129 -4.86 5.76 -6.95
C ALA A 129 -6.08 5.57 -6.03
N PHE A 130 -6.78 4.44 -6.11
CA PHE A 130 -7.97 4.17 -5.28
C PHE A 130 -8.06 2.76 -4.68
N LEU A 131 -7.23 1.81 -5.13
CA LEU A 131 -7.22 0.46 -4.56
C LEU A 131 -6.41 0.37 -3.26
N THR A 132 -6.80 -0.61 -2.43
CA THR A 132 -5.99 -1.03 -1.28
C THR A 132 -4.77 -1.81 -1.76
N VAL A 133 -3.75 -1.95 -0.92
CA VAL A 133 -2.54 -2.74 -1.24
C VAL A 133 -2.91 -4.19 -1.59
N ALA A 134 -3.87 -4.79 -0.88
CA ALA A 134 -4.35 -6.14 -1.15
C ALA A 134 -5.06 -6.24 -2.51
N SER A 135 -6.06 -5.38 -2.75
CA SER A 135 -6.83 -5.39 -4.02
C SER A 135 -5.93 -5.09 -5.22
N TYR A 136 -4.97 -4.18 -5.06
CA TYR A 136 -4.00 -3.84 -6.09
C TYR A 136 -3.05 -5.01 -6.38
N GLY A 137 -2.54 -5.68 -5.36
CA GLY A 137 -1.73 -6.89 -5.54
C GLY A 137 -2.48 -8.01 -6.24
N SER A 138 -3.77 -8.20 -5.95
CA SER A 138 -4.63 -9.14 -6.67
C SER A 138 -4.84 -8.74 -8.13
N LEU A 139 -5.01 -7.45 -8.42
CA LEU A 139 -5.10 -6.94 -9.79
C LEU A 139 -3.82 -7.22 -10.58
N GLU A 140 -2.65 -6.93 -9.99
CA GLU A 140 -1.36 -7.16 -10.65
C GLU A 140 -1.16 -8.65 -10.97
N LYS A 141 -1.49 -9.54 -10.04
CA LYS A 141 -1.45 -11.00 -10.27
C LYS A 141 -2.38 -11.41 -11.40
N ALA A 142 -3.65 -11.02 -11.34
CA ALA A 142 -4.65 -11.41 -12.33
C ALA A 142 -4.38 -10.85 -13.74
N LEU A 143 -3.69 -9.70 -13.85
CA LEU A 143 -3.25 -9.16 -15.14
C LEU A 143 -2.00 -9.86 -15.70
N ALA A 144 -1.17 -10.42 -14.82
CA ALA A 144 0.03 -11.17 -15.20
C ALA A 144 -0.27 -12.65 -15.52
N GLU A 145 -1.38 -13.19 -15.01
CA GLU A 145 -1.79 -14.56 -15.30
C GLU A 145 -2.08 -14.75 -16.79
N PRO A 146 -1.48 -15.77 -17.43
CA PRO A 146 -1.82 -16.12 -18.79
C PRO A 146 -3.29 -16.54 -18.81
N LYS A 147 -4.09 -15.87 -19.65
CA LYS A 147 -5.44 -16.34 -19.93
C LYS A 147 -5.31 -17.71 -20.58
N LEU A 148 -5.52 -18.76 -19.81
CA LEU A 148 -5.72 -20.09 -20.35
C LEU A 148 -7.00 -20.01 -21.17
N ILE A 149 -6.83 -19.85 -22.48
CA ILE A 149 -7.90 -19.99 -23.45
C ILE A 149 -8.25 -21.48 -23.41
N CYS A 150 -9.38 -21.82 -22.78
CA CYS A 150 -10.00 -23.12 -22.99
C CYS A 150 -10.93 -23.04 -24.21
#